data_AF-A0A813X6B5-F1
#
_entry.id   AF-A0A813X6B5-F1
#
_cell.length_a   1.000
_cell.length_b   1.000
_cell.length_c   1.000
_cell.angle_alpha   90.00
_cell.angle_beta   90.00
_cell.angle_gamma   90.00
#
_symmetry.space_group_name_H-M   'P 1'
#
loop_
_entity.id
_entity.type
_entity.pdbx_description
1 polymer ?
#
loop_
_entity_poly.entity_id
_entity_poly.type
_entity_poly.pdbx_seq_one_letter_code
_entity_poly.pdbx_strand_id
1 'polypeptide(L)'
;MGGLENNKRMFIAICIVGLFGIITVALTAATLGTLNKRFDSIVSPPISTTNKPKLNSILAETIRIEDLMTHLRQLQRIADEYNGTRAINTRGFNETVNYIEKYLKEQGNGLKVMRETFQIRNFAIATDPILLSLINGTEKNYTYSSKLARSDFTYVTYSTAADFPNYVRVINIPNFGCAKNEWQNATDLVALVKAGGSCTYAEKGILAGKNGVKALLFYNDEEANANLAPISVRLRETNKLPALYLSYAVGQALANATIFTTVMVKLSIQLQNLGTFPVDNICADTIHGNITQTIVVGSHSDSVPAGPGINDNGEGFVLVFREINAF
;
A
#
# COMPACT_ATOMS: atom_id res chain seq x y z
N MET A 1 4.16 -63.58 -39.66
CA MET A 1 4.40 -62.24 -40.26
C MET A 1 4.28 -61.05 -39.30
N GLY A 2 3.80 -61.20 -38.05
CA GLY A 2 3.60 -60.04 -37.14
C GLY A 2 4.80 -59.59 -36.26
N GLY A 3 5.87 -60.38 -36.15
CA GLY A 3 6.99 -60.06 -35.25
C GLY A 3 7.97 -59.00 -35.77
N LEU A 4 8.13 -58.89 -37.09
CA LEU A 4 9.08 -57.95 -37.71
C LEU A 4 8.55 -56.51 -37.73
N GLU A 5 7.22 -56.35 -37.76
CA GLU A 5 6.55 -55.04 -37.75
C GLU A 5 6.56 -54.38 -36.37
N ASN A 6 6.40 -55.18 -35.29
CA ASN A 6 6.45 -54.68 -33.92
C ASN A 6 7.84 -54.17 -33.53
N ASN A 7 8.91 -54.85 -33.97
CA ASN A 7 10.27 -54.39 -33.71
C ASN A 7 10.60 -53.07 -34.43
N LYS A 8 10.06 -52.85 -35.64
CA LYS A 8 10.21 -51.56 -36.35
C LYS A 8 9.45 -50.43 -35.64
N ARG A 9 8.23 -50.69 -35.16
CA ARG A 9 7.44 -49.68 -34.42
C ARG A 9 8.08 -49.31 -33.08
N MET A 10 8.66 -50.28 -32.38
CA MET A 10 9.37 -50.04 -31.12
C MET A 10 10.67 -49.25 -31.34
N PHE A 11 11.42 -49.54 -32.41
CA PHE A 11 12.63 -48.77 -32.75
C PHE A 11 12.30 -47.32 -33.13
N ILE A 12 11.24 -47.09 -33.90
CA ILE A 12 10.79 -45.74 -34.26
C ILE A 12 10.33 -44.97 -33.02
N ALA A 13 9.62 -45.62 -32.09
CA ALA A 13 9.20 -44.99 -30.83
C ALA A 13 10.40 -44.60 -29.95
N ILE A 14 11.41 -45.45 -29.83
CA ILE A 14 12.64 -45.16 -29.07
C ILE A 14 13.43 -44.02 -29.71
N CYS A 15 13.52 -43.99 -31.06
CA CYS A 15 14.15 -42.88 -31.77
C CYS A 15 13.39 -41.55 -31.59
N ILE A 16 12.05 -41.56 -31.58
CA ILE A 16 11.24 -40.36 -31.38
C ILE A 16 11.36 -39.85 -29.93
N VAL A 17 11.36 -40.73 -28.93
CA VAL A 17 11.55 -40.35 -27.52
C VAL A 17 12.97 -39.84 -27.28
N GLY A 18 13.99 -40.43 -27.91
CA GLY A 18 15.37 -39.93 -27.88
C GLY A 18 15.51 -38.56 -28.53
N LEU A 19 14.84 -38.33 -29.67
CA LEU A 19 14.85 -37.04 -30.36
C LEU A 19 14.13 -35.95 -29.55
N PHE A 20 12.99 -36.25 -28.93
CA PHE A 20 12.29 -35.34 -28.01
C PHE A 20 13.14 -35.04 -26.76
N GLY A 21 13.81 -36.04 -26.19
CA GLY A 21 14.73 -35.86 -25.06
C GLY A 21 15.87 -34.90 -25.39
N ILE A 22 16.53 -35.08 -26.55
CA ILE A 22 17.62 -34.21 -27.00
C ILE A 22 17.12 -32.79 -27.29
N ILE A 23 15.93 -32.63 -27.89
CA ILE A 23 15.33 -31.31 -28.14
C ILE A 23 14.95 -30.61 -26.83
N THR A 24 14.44 -31.33 -25.83
CA THR A 24 14.12 -30.75 -24.50
C THR A 24 15.38 -30.35 -23.71
N VAL A 25 16.47 -31.10 -23.81
CA VAL A 25 17.76 -30.73 -23.20
C VAL A 25 18.41 -29.56 -23.93
N ALA A 26 18.31 -29.50 -25.27
CA ALA A 26 18.80 -28.37 -26.04
C ALA A 26 17.98 -27.09 -25.81
N LEU A 27 16.65 -27.18 -25.70
CA LEU A 27 15.81 -26.03 -25.37
C LEU A 27 16.03 -25.54 -23.93
N THR A 28 16.19 -26.44 -22.95
CA THR A 28 16.48 -26.06 -21.56
C THR A 28 17.87 -25.42 -21.43
N ALA A 29 18.89 -25.93 -22.12
CA ALA A 29 20.22 -25.31 -22.19
C ALA A 29 20.21 -23.96 -22.92
N ALA A 30 19.41 -23.80 -23.98
CA ALA A 30 19.25 -22.53 -24.69
C ALA A 30 18.49 -21.48 -23.85
N THR A 31 17.48 -21.90 -23.07
CA THR A 31 16.80 -21.02 -22.09
C THR A 31 17.68 -20.68 -20.90
N LEU A 32 18.53 -21.59 -20.40
CA LEU A 32 19.52 -21.27 -19.36
C LEU A 32 20.58 -20.30 -19.89
N GLY A 33 21.06 -20.48 -21.13
CA GLY A 33 22.03 -19.58 -21.75
C GLY A 33 21.50 -18.17 -22.02
N THR A 34 20.20 -18.04 -22.33
CA THR A 34 19.55 -16.73 -22.48
C THR A 34 19.15 -16.08 -21.15
N LEU A 35 18.82 -16.88 -20.12
CA LEU A 35 18.66 -16.38 -18.75
C LEU A 35 20.00 -15.89 -18.17
N ASN A 36 21.11 -16.59 -18.41
CA ASN A 36 22.43 -16.17 -17.93
C ASN A 36 22.87 -14.85 -18.60
N LYS A 37 22.64 -14.69 -19.91
CA LYS A 37 22.91 -13.43 -20.61
C LYS A 37 22.00 -12.28 -20.18
N ARG A 38 20.75 -12.55 -19.78
CA ARG A 38 19.85 -11.52 -19.20
C ARG A 38 20.24 -11.17 -17.76
N PHE A 39 20.73 -12.11 -16.96
CA PHE A 39 21.30 -11.82 -15.65
C PHE A 39 22.57 -10.96 -15.77
N ASP A 40 23.47 -11.26 -16.71
CA ASP A 40 24.67 -10.46 -16.97
C ASP A 40 24.34 -9.03 -17.48
N SER A 41 23.18 -8.85 -18.11
CA SER A 41 22.70 -7.53 -18.59
C SER A 41 21.93 -6.72 -17.53
N ILE A 42 21.57 -7.34 -16.40
CA ILE A 42 20.96 -6.68 -15.22
C ILE A 42 22.04 -6.32 -14.18
N VAL A 43 23.25 -6.88 -14.32
CA VAL A 43 24.42 -6.40 -13.60
C VAL A 43 24.78 -5.02 -14.16
N SER A 44 24.38 -3.98 -13.42
CA SER A 44 24.91 -2.63 -13.58
C SER A 44 26.45 -2.71 -13.69
N PRO A 45 27.12 -1.84 -14.49
CA PRO A 45 28.57 -1.79 -14.50
C PRO A 45 29.08 -1.75 -13.04
N PRO A 46 30.19 -2.42 -12.70
CA PRO A 46 30.69 -2.39 -11.34
C PRO A 46 30.86 -0.93 -10.98
N ILE A 47 29.98 -0.43 -10.10
CA ILE A 47 30.17 0.85 -9.46
C ILE A 47 31.57 0.73 -8.89
N SER A 48 32.48 1.62 -9.31
CA SER A 48 33.80 1.71 -8.72
C SER A 48 33.59 1.90 -7.22
N THR A 49 33.65 0.82 -6.45
CA THR A 49 33.54 0.83 -5.00
C THR A 49 34.89 1.25 -4.44
N THR A 50 35.32 2.47 -4.75
CA THR A 50 36.46 3.09 -4.08
C THR A 50 36.03 3.86 -2.83
N ASN A 51 34.77 3.75 -2.41
CA ASN A 51 34.35 3.99 -1.03
C ASN A 51 33.02 3.27 -0.78
N LYS A 52 33.07 1.97 -0.42
CA LYS A 52 32.06 1.48 0.53
C LYS A 52 32.25 2.37 1.77
N PRO A 53 31.26 3.12 2.26
CA PRO A 53 31.41 3.78 3.55
C PRO A 53 31.80 2.66 4.49
N LYS A 54 33.01 2.73 5.05
CA LYS A 54 33.40 1.76 6.07
C LYS A 54 32.34 1.89 7.15
N LEU A 55 31.60 0.81 7.37
CA LEU A 55 30.64 0.66 8.45
C LEU A 55 31.41 0.53 9.79
N ASN A 56 32.37 1.42 9.99
CA ASN A 56 33.25 1.54 11.15
C ASN A 56 32.66 2.60 12.09
N SER A 57 31.34 2.77 12.07
CA SER A 57 30.67 3.55 13.09
C SER A 57 30.50 2.62 14.28
N ILE A 58 30.91 3.10 15.45
CA ILE A 58 30.61 2.48 16.76
C ILE A 58 29.13 2.07 16.81
N LEU A 59 28.25 2.86 16.20
CA LEU A 59 26.83 2.59 16.02
C LEU A 59 26.51 1.25 15.31
N ALA A 60 27.17 0.94 14.19
CA ALA A 60 26.89 -0.32 13.50
C ALA A 60 27.39 -1.53 14.31
N GLU A 61 28.49 -1.36 15.04
CA GLU A 61 29.05 -2.39 15.91
C GLU A 61 28.20 -2.62 17.18
N THR A 62 27.32 -1.69 17.56
CA THR A 62 26.41 -1.86 18.71
C THR A 62 25.08 -2.51 18.35
N ILE A 63 24.76 -2.68 17.06
CA ILE A 63 23.53 -3.37 16.63
C ILE A 63 23.71 -4.89 16.77
N ARG A 64 22.76 -5.55 17.44
CA ARG A 64 22.72 -7.00 17.66
C ARG A 64 21.37 -7.54 17.23
N ILE A 65 21.36 -8.56 16.39
CA ILE A 65 20.12 -9.15 15.86
C ILE A 65 19.26 -9.70 17.00
N GLU A 66 19.89 -10.24 18.04
CA GLU A 66 19.25 -10.82 19.21
C GLU A 66 18.42 -9.78 19.99
N ASP A 67 18.95 -8.56 20.12
CA ASP A 67 18.28 -7.44 20.75
C ASP A 67 17.06 -7.03 19.90
N LEU A 68 17.24 -6.91 18.58
CA LEU A 68 16.13 -6.57 17.67
C LEU A 68 15.02 -7.62 17.76
N MET A 69 15.38 -8.90 17.69
CA MET A 69 14.44 -10.00 17.76
C MET A 69 13.73 -10.10 19.11
N THR A 70 14.33 -9.63 20.20
CA THR A 70 13.67 -9.55 21.52
C THR A 70 12.48 -8.60 21.47
N HIS A 71 12.67 -7.41 20.91
CA HIS A 71 11.59 -6.43 20.77
C HIS A 71 10.52 -6.88 19.77
N LEU A 72 10.90 -7.44 18.61
CA LEU A 72 9.94 -7.95 17.63
C LEU A 72 9.06 -9.06 18.20
N ARG A 73 9.64 -9.99 18.98
CA ARG A 73 8.86 -11.01 19.68
C ARG A 73 7.94 -10.42 20.73
N GLN A 74 8.33 -9.35 21.41
CA GLN A 74 7.45 -8.68 22.36
C GLN A 74 6.27 -8.00 21.67
N LEU A 75 6.49 -7.34 20.53
CA LEU A 75 5.40 -6.80 19.73
C LEU A 75 4.47 -7.90 19.22
N GLN A 76 5.00 -9.03 18.74
CA GLN A 76 4.18 -10.18 18.34
C GLN A 76 3.32 -10.70 19.50
N ARG A 77 3.90 -10.86 20.69
CA ARG A 77 3.15 -11.29 21.88
C ARG A 77 2.01 -10.35 22.23
N ILE A 78 2.26 -9.03 22.20
CA ILE A 78 1.22 -8.03 22.43
C ILE A 78 0.10 -8.18 21.39
N ALA A 79 0.44 -8.36 20.12
CA ALA A 79 -0.57 -8.60 19.09
C ALA A 79 -1.38 -9.87 19.38
N ASP A 80 -0.71 -10.99 19.65
CA ASP A 80 -1.34 -12.30 19.90
C ASP A 80 -2.28 -12.26 21.12
N GLU A 81 -1.89 -11.57 22.19
CA GLU A 81 -2.72 -11.41 23.40
C GLU A 81 -3.97 -10.57 23.15
N TYR A 82 -3.92 -9.63 22.20
CA TYR A 82 -4.99 -8.67 21.92
C TYR A 82 -5.54 -8.78 20.50
N ASN A 83 -6.04 -9.97 20.15
CA ASN A 83 -6.77 -10.28 18.92
C ASN A 83 -5.94 -10.23 17.62
N GLY A 84 -4.64 -10.49 17.71
CA GLY A 84 -3.74 -10.59 16.56
C GLY A 84 -3.38 -9.24 15.93
N THR A 85 -3.59 -8.12 16.61
CA THR A 85 -3.35 -6.78 16.06
C THR A 85 -2.87 -5.78 17.11
N ARG A 86 -2.18 -4.74 16.64
CA ARG A 86 -1.74 -3.55 17.40
C ARG A 86 -2.29 -2.29 16.72
N ALA A 87 -3.40 -2.40 16.00
CA ALA A 87 -4.04 -1.26 15.34
C ALA A 87 -4.51 -0.21 16.34
N ILE A 88 -4.48 1.06 15.94
CA ILE A 88 -5.02 2.15 16.75
C ILE A 88 -6.46 1.86 17.20
N ASN A 89 -6.87 2.43 18.32
CA ASN A 89 -8.16 2.14 18.98
C ASN A 89 -8.33 0.67 19.43
N THR A 90 -7.23 -0.04 19.68
CA THR A 90 -7.25 -1.39 20.27
C THR A 90 -6.41 -1.45 21.54
N ARG A 91 -6.65 -2.49 22.35
CA ARG A 91 -5.83 -2.75 23.54
C ARG A 91 -4.38 -3.10 23.16
N GLY A 92 -4.16 -3.80 22.04
CA GLY A 92 -2.82 -4.12 21.55
C GLY A 92 -1.99 -2.89 21.22
N PHE A 93 -2.61 -1.83 20.69
CA PHE A 93 -1.92 -0.55 20.49
C PHE A 93 -1.55 0.11 21.81
N ASN A 94 -2.47 0.18 22.78
CA ASN A 94 -2.22 0.80 24.08
C ASN A 94 -1.07 0.10 24.82
N GLU A 95 -1.05 -1.25 24.81
CA GLU A 95 0.03 -2.01 25.43
C GLU A 95 1.36 -1.88 24.67
N THR A 96 1.30 -1.72 23.34
CA THR A 96 2.48 -1.37 22.55
C THR A 96 3.05 -0.04 23.04
N VAL A 97 2.25 1.02 23.12
CA VAL A 97 2.69 2.35 23.58
C VAL A 97 3.23 2.30 25.01
N ASN A 98 2.59 1.55 25.90
CA ASN A 98 3.07 1.37 27.28
C ASN A 98 4.44 0.67 27.32
N TYR A 99 4.62 -0.37 26.52
CA TYR A 99 5.90 -1.07 26.40
C TYR A 99 7.03 -0.16 25.91
N ILE A 100 6.74 0.64 24.88
CA ILE A 100 7.64 1.65 24.29
C ILE A 100 8.08 2.65 25.35
N GLU A 101 7.12 3.30 26.00
CA GLU A 101 7.38 4.34 26.98
C GLU A 101 8.17 3.79 28.17
N LYS A 102 7.78 2.61 28.67
CA LYS A 102 8.48 1.95 29.78
C LYS A 102 9.94 1.67 29.42
N TYR A 103 10.18 1.08 28.26
CA TYR A 103 11.54 0.78 27.81
C TYR A 103 12.39 2.05 27.70
N LEU A 104 11.87 3.11 27.08
CA LEU A 104 12.63 4.36 26.92
C LEU A 104 12.93 5.03 28.27
N LYS A 105 12.00 5.00 29.23
CA LYS A 105 12.21 5.54 30.57
C LYS A 105 13.22 4.73 31.39
N GLU A 106 13.24 3.41 31.24
CA GLU A 106 14.10 2.52 32.03
C GLU A 106 15.50 2.34 31.41
N GLN A 107 15.59 2.34 30.08
CA GLN A 107 16.80 1.95 29.34
C GLN A 107 17.38 3.07 28.45
N GLY A 108 16.58 4.07 28.08
CA GLY A 108 17.00 5.18 27.23
C GLY A 108 17.76 6.24 28.01
N ASN A 109 18.81 5.86 28.74
CA ASN A 109 19.59 6.68 29.67
C ASN A 109 19.65 8.17 29.29
N GLY A 110 19.03 9.04 30.10
CA GLY A 110 19.08 10.49 29.91
C GLY A 110 18.11 11.06 28.88
N LEU A 111 17.16 10.30 28.34
CA LEU A 111 16.11 10.84 27.46
C LEU A 111 14.99 11.52 28.24
N LYS A 112 14.48 12.61 27.66
CA LYS A 112 13.20 13.21 28.06
C LYS A 112 12.07 12.55 27.26
N VAL A 113 11.43 11.55 27.86
CA VAL A 113 10.30 10.82 27.26
C VAL A 113 8.98 11.55 27.51
N MET A 114 8.25 11.83 26.44
CA MET A 114 6.95 12.49 26.46
C MET A 114 5.93 11.62 25.71
N ARG A 115 4.74 11.47 26.33
CA ARG A 115 3.57 10.88 25.67
C ARG A 115 2.68 12.02 25.20
N GLU A 116 2.43 12.08 23.90
CA GLU A 116 1.56 13.09 23.28
C GLU A 116 0.28 12.43 22.76
N THR A 117 -0.84 12.75 23.38
CA THR A 117 -2.15 12.24 22.97
C THR A 117 -2.84 13.21 22.02
N PHE A 118 -3.36 12.70 20.91
CA PHE A 118 -4.21 13.45 19.99
C PHE A 118 -5.46 12.66 19.64
N GLN A 119 -6.52 13.36 19.22
CA GLN A 119 -7.80 12.75 18.89
C GLN A 119 -7.89 12.44 17.39
N ILE A 120 -8.32 11.23 17.05
CA ILE A 120 -8.61 10.83 15.67
C ILE A 120 -10.12 10.60 15.53
N ARG A 121 -10.71 11.10 14.43
CA ARG A 121 -12.12 10.79 14.10
C ARG A 121 -12.32 9.33 13.72
N ASN A 122 -13.40 8.77 14.24
CA ASN A 122 -13.83 7.41 13.95
C ASN A 122 -15.13 7.42 13.15
N PHE A 123 -15.20 6.56 12.15
CA PHE A 123 -16.37 6.40 11.30
C PHE A 123 -16.44 4.97 10.79
N ALA A 124 -17.67 4.49 10.62
CA ALA A 124 -17.96 3.24 9.93
C ALA A 124 -18.83 3.53 8.71
N ILE A 125 -18.79 2.63 7.74
CA ILE A 125 -19.84 2.59 6.71
C ILE A 125 -21.14 2.18 7.40
N ALA A 126 -22.19 2.98 7.23
CA ALA A 126 -23.51 2.66 7.77
C ALA A 126 -24.26 1.63 6.91
N THR A 127 -24.10 1.72 5.58
CA THR A 127 -24.67 0.81 4.59
C THR A 127 -23.72 0.67 3.42
N ASP A 128 -23.70 -0.50 2.76
CA ASP A 128 -22.86 -0.75 1.59
C ASP A 128 -22.96 0.42 0.58
N PRO A 129 -21.83 1.04 0.21
CA PRO A 129 -21.83 2.13 -0.73
C PRO A 129 -22.29 1.66 -2.11
N ILE A 130 -22.84 2.59 -2.86
CA ILE A 130 -23.39 2.34 -4.19
C ILE A 130 -22.55 3.10 -5.21
N LEU A 131 -22.24 2.46 -6.34
CA LEU A 131 -21.63 3.08 -7.51
C LEU A 131 -22.27 2.51 -8.77
N LEU A 132 -22.80 3.39 -9.62
CA LEU A 132 -23.28 3.06 -10.96
C LEU A 132 -22.57 3.95 -11.98
N SER A 133 -22.35 3.42 -13.18
CA SER A 133 -21.95 4.21 -14.33
C SER A 133 -23.01 4.14 -15.43
N LEU A 134 -23.18 5.24 -16.14
CA LEU A 134 -23.97 5.32 -17.38
C LEU A 134 -23.04 5.69 -18.53
N ILE A 135 -22.91 4.78 -19.51
CA ILE A 135 -22.06 4.93 -20.69
C ILE A 135 -22.90 4.56 -21.90
N ASN A 136 -23.08 5.50 -22.85
CA ASN A 136 -23.90 5.29 -24.05
C ASN A 136 -25.31 4.74 -23.76
N GLY A 137 -25.96 5.25 -22.70
CA GLY A 137 -27.30 4.80 -22.28
C GLY A 137 -27.33 3.43 -21.59
N THR A 138 -26.19 2.74 -21.45
CA THR A 138 -26.10 1.48 -20.70
C THR A 138 -25.68 1.77 -19.27
N GLU A 139 -26.55 1.42 -18.33
CA GLU A 139 -26.26 1.49 -16.91
C GLU A 139 -25.54 0.22 -16.44
N LYS A 140 -24.51 0.38 -15.62
CA LYS A 140 -23.82 -0.71 -14.96
C LYS A 140 -23.70 -0.42 -13.46
N ASN A 141 -24.14 -1.37 -12.66
CA ASN A 141 -23.91 -1.39 -11.21
C ASN A 141 -22.61 -2.13 -10.90
N TYR A 142 -21.86 -1.62 -9.91
CA TYR A 142 -20.62 -2.23 -9.45
C TYR A 142 -20.82 -2.91 -8.09
N THR A 143 -20.07 -3.98 -7.86
CA THR A 143 -20.17 -4.79 -6.65
C THR A 143 -19.33 -4.20 -5.53
N TYR A 144 -19.94 -3.91 -4.38
CA TYR A 144 -19.22 -3.65 -3.15
C TYR A 144 -19.08 -4.95 -2.32
N SER A 145 -17.93 -5.13 -1.68
CA SER A 145 -17.70 -6.17 -0.69
C SER A 145 -16.68 -5.70 0.35
N SER A 146 -16.89 -6.08 1.61
CA SER A 146 -15.89 -5.93 2.67
C SER A 146 -14.62 -6.75 2.41
N LYS A 147 -14.67 -7.75 1.51
CA LYS A 147 -13.50 -8.48 1.03
C LYS A 147 -13.03 -7.87 -0.29
N LEU A 148 -11.97 -7.06 -0.24
CA LEU A 148 -11.44 -6.32 -1.40
C LEU A 148 -11.22 -7.20 -2.64
N ALA A 149 -10.74 -8.45 -2.46
CA ALA A 149 -10.53 -9.41 -3.55
C ALA A 149 -11.80 -9.79 -4.35
N ARG A 150 -13.00 -9.45 -3.85
CA ARG A 150 -14.30 -9.70 -4.50
C ARG A 150 -15.06 -8.41 -4.80
N SER A 151 -14.44 -7.26 -4.55
CA SER A 151 -15.09 -5.95 -4.69
C SER A 151 -14.62 -5.25 -5.96
N ASP A 152 -15.55 -4.60 -6.65
CA ASP A 152 -15.23 -3.72 -7.78
C ASP A 152 -14.69 -2.37 -7.30
N PHE A 153 -15.04 -1.96 -6.08
CA PHE A 153 -14.60 -0.71 -5.46
C PHE A 153 -14.65 -0.79 -3.93
N THR A 154 -14.00 0.14 -3.24
CA THR A 154 -14.11 0.33 -1.79
C THR A 154 -14.18 1.81 -1.44
N TYR A 155 -14.58 2.11 -0.22
CA TYR A 155 -14.55 3.49 0.29
C TYR A 155 -13.13 3.92 0.62
N VAL A 156 -12.85 5.20 0.44
CA VAL A 156 -11.57 5.79 0.87
C VAL A 156 -11.69 6.27 2.31
N THR A 157 -10.69 5.97 3.14
CA THR A 157 -10.65 6.45 4.52
C THR A 157 -10.60 7.99 4.54
N TYR A 158 -11.43 8.61 5.37
CA TYR A 158 -11.71 10.05 5.40
C TYR A 158 -12.46 10.60 4.17
N SER A 159 -13.08 9.74 3.35
CA SER A 159 -14.17 10.14 2.46
C SER A 159 -15.31 10.77 3.26
N THR A 160 -16.01 11.76 2.70
CA THR A 160 -17.28 12.21 3.28
C THR A 160 -18.44 11.31 2.83
N ALA A 161 -19.56 11.41 3.54
CA ALA A 161 -20.82 10.91 3.04
C ALA A 161 -21.23 11.65 1.76
N ALA A 162 -21.99 10.97 0.90
CA ALA A 162 -22.54 11.57 -0.30
C ALA A 162 -23.79 10.82 -0.74
N ASP A 163 -24.70 11.55 -1.37
CA ASP A 163 -25.82 10.98 -2.09
C ASP A 163 -25.98 11.78 -3.39
N PHE A 164 -25.67 11.15 -4.52
CA PHE A 164 -25.87 11.75 -5.83
C PHE A 164 -27.20 11.26 -6.40
N PRO A 165 -28.31 12.02 -6.28
CA PRO A 165 -29.61 11.57 -6.78
C PRO A 165 -29.64 11.47 -8.31
N ASN A 166 -28.80 12.26 -8.99
CA ASN A 166 -28.66 12.30 -10.43
C ASN A 166 -27.25 11.88 -10.86
N TYR A 167 -27.14 11.44 -12.12
CA TYR A 167 -25.87 11.15 -12.77
C TYR A 167 -25.00 12.41 -12.87
N VAL A 168 -23.74 12.29 -12.48
CA VAL A 168 -22.72 13.34 -12.57
C VAL A 168 -21.64 12.92 -13.55
N ARG A 169 -21.23 13.83 -14.43
CA ARG A 169 -20.21 13.55 -15.45
C ARG A 169 -18.86 13.27 -14.81
N VAL A 170 -18.16 12.28 -15.35
CA VAL A 170 -16.79 11.92 -14.99
C VAL A 170 -15.80 12.64 -15.91
N ILE A 171 -14.71 13.13 -15.32
CA ILE A 171 -13.53 13.60 -16.04
C ILE A 171 -12.34 12.72 -15.66
N ASN A 172 -11.60 12.23 -16.65
CA ASN A 172 -10.34 11.56 -16.42
C ASN A 172 -9.24 12.59 -16.21
N ILE A 173 -8.65 12.62 -15.01
CA ILE A 173 -7.56 13.53 -14.68
C ILE A 173 -6.28 13.00 -15.34
N PRO A 174 -5.57 13.81 -16.14
CA PRO A 174 -4.36 13.38 -16.83
C PRO A 174 -3.24 13.01 -15.85
N ASN A 175 -2.33 12.15 -16.32
CA ASN A 175 -1.20 11.62 -15.56
C ASN A 175 -1.65 10.99 -14.22
N PHE A 176 -1.34 11.65 -13.10
CA PHE A 176 -1.57 11.14 -11.75
C PHE A 176 -2.33 12.13 -10.85
N GLY A 177 -2.71 13.31 -11.33
CA GLY A 177 -3.35 14.36 -10.52
C GLY A 177 -2.43 15.03 -9.50
N CYS A 178 -1.12 15.05 -9.75
CA CYS A 178 -0.12 15.64 -8.84
C CYS A 178 0.17 17.11 -9.13
N ALA A 179 -0.20 17.63 -10.31
CA ALA A 179 0.05 19.02 -10.66
C ALA A 179 -1.27 19.80 -10.78
N LYS A 180 -1.28 21.07 -10.35
CA LYS A 180 -2.49 21.91 -10.34
C LYS A 180 -3.17 22.02 -11.71
N ASN A 181 -2.38 22.09 -12.78
CA ASN A 181 -2.88 22.19 -14.16
C ASN A 181 -3.63 20.94 -14.64
N GLU A 182 -3.38 19.77 -14.04
CA GLU A 182 -4.08 18.52 -14.40
C GLU A 182 -5.55 18.54 -13.98
N TRP A 183 -5.92 19.41 -13.03
CA TRP A 183 -7.28 19.56 -12.52
C TRP A 183 -8.09 20.63 -13.23
N GLN A 184 -7.56 21.21 -14.31
CA GLN A 184 -8.30 22.18 -15.12
C GLN A 184 -9.60 21.56 -15.65
N ASN A 185 -10.69 22.33 -15.62
CA ASN A 185 -12.02 21.92 -16.08
C ASN A 185 -12.68 20.77 -15.27
N ALA A 186 -12.15 20.43 -14.08
CA ALA A 186 -12.74 19.39 -13.23
C ALA A 186 -13.85 19.88 -12.28
N THR A 187 -14.14 21.19 -12.28
CA THR A 187 -15.17 21.81 -11.43
C THR A 187 -16.54 21.17 -11.66
N ASP A 188 -17.24 20.86 -10.58
CA ASP A 188 -18.57 20.24 -10.57
C ASP A 188 -18.65 18.82 -11.17
N LEU A 189 -17.51 18.21 -11.50
CA LEU A 189 -17.41 16.86 -12.07
C LEU A 189 -16.94 15.83 -11.04
N VAL A 190 -17.07 14.55 -11.38
CA VAL A 190 -16.41 13.45 -10.66
C VAL A 190 -15.05 13.20 -11.30
N ALA A 191 -13.97 13.35 -10.53
CA ALA A 191 -12.62 13.14 -11.03
C ALA A 191 -12.23 11.66 -10.92
N LEU A 192 -11.91 11.04 -12.05
CA LEU A 192 -11.26 9.74 -12.12
C LEU A 192 -9.74 9.94 -12.15
N VAL A 193 -9.03 9.36 -11.19
CA VAL A 193 -7.62 9.67 -10.92
C VAL A 193 -6.81 8.39 -10.80
N LYS A 194 -5.76 8.27 -11.62
CA LYS A 194 -4.85 7.12 -11.55
C LYS A 194 -3.99 7.15 -10.29
N ALA A 195 -3.76 6.00 -9.69
CA ALA A 195 -2.85 5.81 -8.57
C ALA A 195 -1.39 6.01 -9.02
N GLY A 196 -0.49 6.22 -8.07
CA GLY A 196 0.91 6.52 -8.36
C GLY A 196 1.17 8.02 -8.54
N GLY A 197 2.31 8.35 -9.16
CA GLY A 197 2.83 9.71 -9.25
C GLY A 197 3.66 10.15 -8.04
N SER A 198 4.18 11.37 -8.08
CA SER A 198 5.07 11.95 -7.06
C SER A 198 4.35 12.48 -5.82
N CYS A 199 3.03 12.33 -5.75
CA CYS A 199 2.20 12.89 -4.69
C CYS A 199 1.30 11.83 -4.04
N THR A 200 0.97 12.07 -2.79
CA THR A 200 0.10 11.23 -1.97
C THR A 200 -1.38 11.41 -2.34
N TYR A 201 -2.23 10.41 -2.01
CA TYR A 201 -3.69 10.55 -2.13
C TYR A 201 -4.23 11.77 -1.35
N ALA A 202 -3.63 12.08 -0.20
CA ALA A 202 -3.94 13.25 0.59
C ALA A 202 -3.73 14.57 -0.19
N GLU A 203 -2.63 14.69 -0.94
CA GLU A 203 -2.35 15.84 -1.80
C GLU A 203 -3.29 15.89 -3.00
N LYS A 204 -3.58 14.76 -3.64
CA LYS A 204 -4.59 14.67 -4.71
C LYS A 204 -5.95 15.16 -4.22
N GLY A 205 -6.37 14.77 -3.01
CA GLY A 205 -7.60 15.25 -2.38
C GLY A 205 -7.61 16.77 -2.13
N ILE A 206 -6.48 17.35 -1.72
CA ILE A 206 -6.35 18.81 -1.57
C ILE A 206 -6.50 19.52 -2.93
N LEU A 207 -5.82 19.02 -3.96
CA LEU A 207 -5.89 19.61 -5.30
C LEU A 207 -7.31 19.50 -5.88
N ALA A 208 -7.96 18.36 -5.72
CA ALA A 208 -9.36 18.14 -6.12
C ALA A 208 -10.30 19.15 -5.43
N GLY A 209 -10.17 19.30 -4.11
CA GLY A 209 -10.99 20.24 -3.33
C GLY A 209 -10.79 21.69 -3.78
N LYS A 210 -9.54 22.09 -4.07
CA LYS A 210 -9.22 23.43 -4.59
C LYS A 210 -9.79 23.69 -6.00
N ASN A 211 -10.06 22.66 -6.78
CA ASN A 211 -10.62 22.76 -8.13
C ASN A 211 -12.14 22.47 -8.17
N GLY A 212 -12.81 22.40 -7.03
CA GLY A 212 -14.27 22.28 -6.98
C GLY A 212 -14.83 20.98 -7.54
N VAL A 213 -14.05 19.89 -7.51
CA VAL A 213 -14.50 18.54 -7.89
C VAL A 213 -15.60 18.06 -6.94
N LYS A 214 -16.61 17.33 -7.43
CA LYS A 214 -17.69 16.78 -6.59
C LYS A 214 -17.36 15.48 -5.89
N ALA A 215 -16.58 14.61 -6.53
CA ALA A 215 -16.13 13.34 -5.94
C ALA A 215 -14.83 12.85 -6.59
N LEU A 216 -14.13 11.97 -5.88
CA LEU A 216 -12.93 11.32 -6.36
C LEU A 216 -13.16 9.82 -6.58
N LEU A 217 -12.73 9.31 -7.72
CA LEU A 217 -12.63 7.89 -8.01
C LEU A 217 -11.16 7.58 -8.29
N PHE A 218 -10.48 6.89 -7.39
CA PHE A 218 -9.10 6.43 -7.61
C PHE A 218 -9.09 5.06 -8.27
N TYR A 219 -8.04 4.72 -9.03
CA TYR A 219 -7.83 3.36 -9.54
C TYR A 219 -6.34 3.08 -9.77
N ASN A 220 -5.94 1.80 -9.79
CA ASN A 220 -4.54 1.40 -9.93
C ASN A 220 -3.91 1.76 -11.30
N ASP A 221 -2.58 1.85 -11.34
CA ASP A 221 -1.80 2.25 -12.52
C ASP A 221 -1.42 1.07 -13.46
N GLU A 222 -1.37 -0.16 -12.96
CA GLU A 222 -0.62 -1.24 -13.64
C GLU A 222 -1.28 -1.84 -14.88
N GLU A 223 -0.51 -1.89 -15.98
CA GLU A 223 -0.85 -2.57 -17.23
C GLU A 223 -0.77 -4.12 -17.15
N ALA A 224 -0.20 -4.68 -16.07
CA ALA A 224 0.18 -6.10 -16.04
C ALA A 224 -0.84 -7.06 -15.39
N ASN A 225 -1.82 -6.56 -14.61
CA ASN A 225 -2.80 -7.43 -13.98
C ASN A 225 -4.21 -6.79 -13.94
N ALA A 226 -5.05 -7.20 -14.90
CA ALA A 226 -6.43 -6.75 -15.01
C ALA A 226 -7.29 -7.04 -13.77
N ASN A 227 -6.86 -7.97 -12.90
CA ASN A 227 -7.60 -8.43 -11.72
C ASN A 227 -7.16 -7.75 -10.42
N LEU A 228 -6.48 -6.60 -10.48
CA LEU A 228 -6.14 -5.86 -9.27
C LEU A 228 -7.39 -5.32 -8.59
N ALA A 229 -7.67 -5.92 -7.43
CA ALA A 229 -8.68 -5.48 -6.48
C ALA A 229 -8.46 -4.01 -6.06
N PRO A 230 -9.52 -3.30 -5.62
CA PRO A 230 -9.36 -2.00 -4.99
C PRO A 230 -8.52 -2.14 -3.71
N ILE A 231 -7.76 -1.09 -3.38
CA ILE A 231 -6.92 -1.05 -2.17
C ILE A 231 -7.45 -0.02 -1.17
N SER A 232 -7.22 -0.27 0.11
CA SER A 232 -7.54 0.69 1.16
C SER A 232 -6.54 1.84 1.17
N VAL A 233 -7.02 3.05 0.88
CA VAL A 233 -6.22 4.28 0.95
C VAL A 233 -6.90 5.31 1.85
N ARG A 234 -6.20 6.41 2.13
CA ARG A 234 -6.68 7.51 2.99
C ARG A 234 -6.45 8.87 2.37
N LEU A 235 -7.42 9.77 2.58
CA LEU A 235 -7.25 11.21 2.36
C LEU A 235 -6.81 11.89 3.66
N ARG A 236 -6.68 13.23 3.65
CA ARG A 236 -6.50 13.99 4.89
C ARG A 236 -7.76 13.89 5.74
N GLU A 237 -7.59 13.95 7.05
CA GLU A 237 -8.72 14.06 7.96
C GLU A 237 -9.58 15.31 7.66
N THR A 238 -8.98 16.40 7.24
CA THR A 238 -9.70 17.63 6.87
C THR A 238 -10.45 17.54 5.53
N ASN A 239 -10.39 16.41 4.82
CA ASN A 239 -11.06 16.21 3.55
C ASN A 239 -12.56 16.48 3.62
N LYS A 240 -13.09 17.04 2.53
CA LYS A 240 -14.50 17.41 2.35
C LYS A 240 -15.16 16.76 1.13
N LEU A 241 -14.44 15.87 0.45
CA LEU A 241 -14.93 15.22 -0.77
C LEU A 241 -15.31 13.75 -0.53
N PRO A 242 -16.39 13.26 -1.14
CA PRO A 242 -16.63 11.83 -1.23
C PRO A 242 -15.59 11.20 -2.15
N ALA A 243 -15.09 10.02 -1.78
CA ALA A 243 -14.04 9.33 -2.48
C ALA A 243 -14.20 7.81 -2.42
N LEU A 244 -14.06 7.16 -3.57
CA LEU A 244 -14.01 5.71 -3.73
C LEU A 244 -12.69 5.31 -4.39
N TYR A 245 -12.26 4.08 -4.14
CA TYR A 245 -11.15 3.44 -4.82
C TYR A 245 -11.69 2.26 -5.63
N LEU A 246 -11.44 2.25 -6.92
CA LEU A 246 -11.92 1.26 -7.88
C LEU A 246 -10.87 0.16 -8.09
N SER A 247 -11.34 -1.03 -8.46
CA SER A 247 -10.49 -2.04 -9.09
C SER A 247 -9.87 -1.47 -10.37
N TYR A 248 -8.75 -2.05 -10.78
CA TYR A 248 -8.09 -1.64 -12.03
C TYR A 248 -9.03 -1.80 -13.23
N ALA A 249 -9.71 -2.95 -13.36
CA ALA A 249 -10.61 -3.22 -14.48
C ALA A 249 -11.71 -2.17 -14.62
N VAL A 250 -12.32 -1.76 -13.49
CA VAL A 250 -13.36 -0.73 -13.51
C VAL A 250 -12.78 0.64 -13.84
N GLY A 251 -11.71 1.06 -13.16
CA GLY A 251 -11.09 2.35 -13.40
C GLY A 251 -10.59 2.52 -14.84
N GLN A 252 -9.93 1.50 -15.39
CA GLN A 252 -9.43 1.50 -16.77
C GLN A 252 -10.58 1.53 -17.77
N ALA A 253 -11.66 0.79 -17.54
CA ALA A 253 -12.84 0.82 -18.42
C ALA A 253 -13.49 2.20 -18.45
N LEU A 254 -13.64 2.86 -17.29
CA LEU A 254 -14.15 4.23 -17.20
C LEU A 254 -13.20 5.21 -17.90
N ALA A 255 -11.89 5.13 -17.65
CA ALA A 255 -10.89 5.99 -18.26
C ALA A 255 -10.92 5.88 -19.79
N ASN A 256 -10.91 4.66 -20.33
CA ASN A 256 -10.99 4.42 -21.78
C ASN A 256 -12.29 4.98 -22.38
N ALA A 257 -13.42 4.81 -21.69
CA ALA A 257 -14.70 5.33 -22.15
C ALA A 257 -14.72 6.86 -22.24
N THR A 258 -14.04 7.57 -21.31
CA THR A 258 -13.98 9.05 -21.36
C THR A 258 -13.28 9.61 -22.61
N ILE A 259 -12.49 8.80 -23.32
CA ILE A 259 -11.81 9.20 -24.56
C ILE A 259 -12.81 9.34 -25.71
N PHE A 260 -13.83 8.48 -25.75
CA PHE A 260 -14.73 8.35 -26.91
C PHE A 260 -16.17 8.78 -26.62
N THR A 261 -16.57 8.86 -25.35
CA THR A 261 -17.95 9.22 -24.96
C THR A 261 -18.03 9.92 -23.60
N THR A 262 -19.22 10.41 -23.27
CA THR A 262 -19.52 10.93 -21.94
C THR A 262 -19.79 9.78 -20.99
N VAL A 263 -18.98 9.71 -19.93
CA VAL A 263 -19.19 8.80 -18.79
C VAL A 263 -19.87 9.59 -17.69
N MET A 264 -20.95 9.05 -17.13
CA MET A 264 -21.61 9.61 -15.95
C MET A 264 -21.62 8.56 -14.84
N VAL A 265 -21.62 9.01 -13.59
CA VAL A 265 -21.73 8.12 -12.42
C VAL A 265 -22.79 8.60 -11.44
N LYS A 266 -23.36 7.63 -10.73
CA LYS A 266 -24.20 7.83 -9.55
C LYS A 266 -23.51 7.14 -8.38
N LEU A 267 -23.40 7.81 -7.23
CA LEU A 267 -22.81 7.18 -6.05
C LEU A 267 -23.56 7.57 -4.78
N SER A 268 -23.52 6.66 -3.79
CA SER A 268 -24.01 6.90 -2.44
C SER A 268 -23.03 6.32 -1.44
N ILE A 269 -22.69 7.11 -0.42
CA ILE A 269 -21.81 6.74 0.69
C ILE A 269 -22.51 7.20 1.96
N GLN A 270 -22.90 6.27 2.81
CA GLN A 270 -23.50 6.56 4.11
C GLN A 270 -22.52 6.18 5.21
N LEU A 271 -22.26 7.13 6.11
CA LEU A 271 -21.31 6.97 7.20
C LEU A 271 -22.03 7.06 8.54
N GLN A 272 -21.61 6.22 9.47
CA GLN A 272 -21.92 6.35 10.88
C GLN A 272 -20.76 7.09 11.55
N ASN A 273 -21.03 8.24 12.15
CA ASN A 273 -20.05 8.94 12.97
C ASN A 273 -19.93 8.23 14.32
N LEU A 274 -18.72 7.74 14.64
CA LEU A 274 -18.43 7.03 15.88
C LEU A 274 -17.69 7.92 16.90
N GLY A 275 -17.64 9.24 16.66
CA GLY A 275 -16.98 10.21 17.51
C GLY A 275 -15.47 10.27 17.26
N THR A 276 -14.70 10.52 18.31
CA THR A 276 -13.23 10.50 18.28
C THR A 276 -12.68 9.54 19.32
N PHE A 277 -11.47 9.03 19.10
CA PHE A 277 -10.72 8.29 20.10
C PHE A 277 -9.29 8.84 20.22
N PRO A 278 -8.69 8.74 21.42
CA PRO A 278 -7.30 9.15 21.63
C PRO A 278 -6.33 8.16 20.98
N VAL A 279 -5.25 8.70 20.42
CA VAL A 279 -4.06 7.97 19.97
C VAL A 279 -2.84 8.66 20.55
N ASP A 280 -1.86 7.87 20.94
CA ASP A 280 -0.64 8.33 21.59
C ASP A 280 0.56 8.24 20.65
N ASN A 281 1.33 9.32 20.58
CA ASN A 281 2.72 9.29 20.14
C ASN A 281 3.64 9.23 21.36
N ILE A 282 4.80 8.57 21.21
CA ILE A 282 5.90 8.67 22.17
C ILE A 282 7.05 9.41 21.50
N CYS A 283 7.43 10.53 22.11
CA CYS A 283 8.59 11.33 21.73
C CYS A 283 9.67 11.13 22.80
N ALA A 284 10.93 11.02 22.38
CA ALA A 284 12.06 10.92 23.29
C ALA A 284 13.18 11.83 22.81
N ASP A 285 13.38 12.94 23.53
CA ASP A 285 14.41 13.92 23.20
C ASP A 285 15.69 13.63 23.98
N THR A 286 16.85 13.80 23.35
CA THR A 286 18.12 13.90 24.07
C THR A 286 18.13 15.16 24.93
N ILE A 287 18.63 15.07 26.17
CA ILE A 287 18.72 16.24 27.08
C ILE A 287 19.86 17.20 26.73
N HIS A 288 20.72 16.82 25.77
CA HIS A 288 21.85 17.58 25.29
C HIS A 288 21.78 17.72 23.76
N GLY A 289 22.48 18.72 23.22
CA GLY A 289 22.51 19.03 21.79
C GLY A 289 22.05 20.46 21.49
N ASN A 290 22.10 20.84 20.22
CA ASN A 290 21.64 22.15 19.75
C ASN A 290 20.15 22.08 19.39
N ILE A 291 19.30 22.75 20.17
CA ILE A 291 17.84 22.80 19.95
C ILE A 291 17.42 23.49 18.64
N THR A 292 18.34 24.19 17.96
CA THR A 292 18.08 24.80 16.64
C THR A 292 18.43 23.87 15.48
N GLN A 293 19.02 22.70 15.77
CA GLN A 293 19.43 21.69 14.78
C GLN A 293 19.04 20.29 15.25
N THR A 294 17.75 19.99 15.16
CA THR A 294 17.18 18.70 15.56
C THR A 294 17.14 17.72 14.39
N ILE A 295 17.61 16.49 14.63
CA ILE A 295 17.37 15.35 13.73
C ILE A 295 16.21 14.55 14.33
N VAL A 296 15.16 14.32 13.55
CA VAL A 296 14.03 13.49 13.96
C VAL A 296 14.16 12.14 13.26
N VAL A 297 14.28 11.08 14.06
CA VAL A 297 14.22 9.70 13.61
C VAL A 297 12.95 9.09 14.19
N GLY A 298 12.17 8.40 13.37
CA GLY A 298 10.86 7.90 13.80
C GLY A 298 10.39 6.68 13.03
N SER A 299 9.40 6.02 13.64
CA SER A 299 8.62 4.90 13.09
C SER A 299 7.19 5.02 13.60
N HIS A 300 6.26 4.23 13.08
CA HIS A 300 4.92 4.11 13.65
C HIS A 300 4.77 2.82 14.45
N SER A 301 4.09 2.93 15.58
CA SER A 301 3.92 1.85 16.54
C SER A 301 2.67 1.01 16.29
N ASP A 302 1.73 1.44 15.46
CA ASP A 302 0.51 0.70 15.16
C ASP A 302 0.74 -0.38 14.09
N SER A 303 -0.25 -1.27 13.97
CA SER A 303 -0.43 -2.17 12.83
C SER A 303 -1.78 -1.93 12.16
N VAL A 304 -2.13 -2.75 11.18
CA VAL A 304 -3.50 -2.82 10.66
C VAL A 304 -4.36 -3.82 11.44
N PRO A 305 -5.70 -3.69 11.44
CA PRO A 305 -6.59 -4.64 12.11
C PRO A 305 -6.43 -6.09 11.64
N ALA A 306 -5.94 -6.30 10.41
CA ALA A 306 -5.79 -7.63 9.81
C ALA A 306 -4.56 -8.41 10.30
N GLY A 307 -3.64 -7.80 11.05
CA GLY A 307 -2.45 -8.53 11.49
C GLY A 307 -1.52 -7.77 12.44
N PRO A 308 -0.44 -8.44 12.89
CA PRO A 308 0.41 -7.97 13.99
C PRO A 308 1.35 -6.83 13.61
N GLY A 309 1.59 -6.61 12.30
CA GLY A 309 2.44 -5.51 11.81
C GLY A 309 3.89 -5.59 12.28
N ILE A 310 4.50 -6.78 12.21
CA ILE A 310 5.92 -6.95 12.60
C ILE A 310 6.85 -6.33 11.57
N ASN A 311 6.58 -6.51 10.28
CA ASN A 311 7.32 -5.82 9.21
C ASN A 311 6.77 -4.41 8.95
N ASP A 312 5.49 -4.16 9.25
CA ASP A 312 4.81 -2.87 9.02
C ASP A 312 4.10 -2.44 10.31
N ASN A 313 4.78 -1.76 11.24
CA ASN A 313 6.20 -1.34 11.18
C ASN A 313 6.97 -1.64 12.47
N GLY A 314 6.81 -2.86 12.99
CA GLY A 314 7.59 -3.36 14.11
C GLY A 314 9.11 -3.27 13.87
N GLU A 315 9.59 -3.63 12.67
CA GLU A 315 11.02 -3.59 12.34
C GLU A 315 11.61 -2.19 12.36
N GLY A 316 10.97 -1.20 11.72
CA GLY A 316 11.47 0.17 11.70
C GLY A 316 11.46 0.77 13.09
N PHE A 317 10.48 0.42 13.90
CA PHE A 317 10.43 0.82 15.30
C PHE A 317 11.61 0.28 16.11
N VAL A 318 11.90 -1.03 15.97
CA VAL A 318 13.00 -1.67 16.71
C VAL A 318 14.37 -1.12 16.28
N LEU A 319 14.50 -0.71 15.02
CA LEU A 319 15.71 -0.06 14.52
C LEU A 319 15.93 1.32 15.17
N VAL A 320 14.90 2.18 15.20
CA VAL A 320 14.96 3.49 15.88
C VAL A 320 15.28 3.34 17.37
N PHE A 321 14.72 2.31 18.01
CA PHE A 321 14.96 2.00 19.42
C PHE A 321 16.43 1.72 19.75
N ARG A 322 17.22 1.22 18.80
CA ARG A 322 18.65 0.93 19.05
C ARG A 322 19.55 2.11 18.79
N GLU A 323 19.23 2.97 17.82
CA GLU A 323 20.00 4.19 17.56
C GLU A 323 20.07 5.07 18.82
N ILE A 324 18.96 5.15 19.56
CA ILE A 324 18.83 5.92 20.79
C ILE A 324 19.83 5.49 21.89
N ASN A 325 20.16 4.20 22.00
CA ASN A 325 21.10 3.70 23.02
C ASN A 325 22.58 3.83 22.60
N ALA A 326 22.84 4.29 21.37
CA ALA A 326 24.18 4.48 20.84
C ALA A 326 24.63 5.95 20.82
N PHE A 327 23.74 6.88 21.17
CA PHE A 327 24.01 8.31 21.34
C PHE A 327 23.96 8.69 22.82
#